data_AF-A0A3C0ZJ50-F1
#
_entry.id   AF-A0A3C0ZJ50-F1
#
_cell.length_a   1.000
_cell.length_b   1.000
_cell.length_c   1.000
_cell.angle_alpha   90.00
_cell.angle_beta   90.00
_cell.angle_gamma   90.00
#
_symmetry.space_group_name_H-M   'P 1'
#
loop_
_entity.id
_entity.type
_entity.pdbx_description
1 polymer ?
#
loop_
_entity_poly.entity_id
_entity_poly.type
_entity_poly.pdbx_seq_one_letter_code
_entity_poly.pdbx_strand_id
1 'polypeptide(L)'
;KTGRTHQIRVHLAHVGHPVFGDPTYGGRSQAWGGLDGKRAQRAQNLLKLLPRQALHAKTIGFLHPRTKEIVKYDSDLPGDMKAVLGKLGEPSQKLAQLT
;
A
#
# COMPACT_ATOMS: atom_id res chain seq x y z
N LYS A 1 4.94 -17.14 -8.60
CA LYS A 1 4.12 -16.22 -7.79
C LYS A 1 3.24 -17.07 -6.88
N THR A 2 3.21 -16.81 -5.57
CA THR A 2 2.39 -17.55 -4.61
C THR A 2 1.38 -16.62 -3.94
N GLY A 3 0.35 -17.17 -3.29
CA GLY A 3 -0.62 -16.45 -2.45
C GLY A 3 -0.45 -16.77 -0.95
N ARG A 4 0.79 -16.83 -0.47
CA ARG A 4 1.07 -17.18 0.94
C ARG A 4 0.55 -16.08 1.88
N THR A 5 0.24 -16.47 3.10
CA THR A 5 -0.20 -15.55 4.16
C THR A 5 0.79 -14.40 4.32
N HIS A 6 0.26 -13.17 4.29
CA HIS A 6 1.02 -11.92 4.47
C HIS A 6 2.20 -11.71 3.50
N GLN A 7 2.26 -12.43 2.39
CA GLN A 7 3.44 -12.48 1.52
C GLN A 7 3.99 -11.10 1.13
N ILE A 8 3.14 -10.19 0.67
CA ILE A 8 3.55 -8.81 0.30
C ILE A 8 4.07 -8.06 1.52
N ARG A 9 3.36 -8.14 2.66
CA ARG A 9 3.69 -7.41 3.89
C ARG A 9 5.04 -7.84 4.46
N VAL A 10 5.26 -9.15 4.57
CA VAL A 10 6.51 -9.74 5.06
C VAL A 10 7.67 -9.42 4.12
N HIS A 11 7.46 -9.57 2.81
CA HIS A 11 8.52 -9.35 1.84
C HIS A 11 8.98 -7.88 1.84
N LEU A 12 8.04 -6.95 1.84
CA LEU A 12 8.33 -5.51 1.90
C LEU A 12 9.02 -5.10 3.20
N ALA A 13 8.62 -5.66 4.34
CA ALA A 13 9.32 -5.43 5.60
C ALA A 13 10.74 -6.00 5.59
N HIS A 14 10.94 -7.20 5.02
CA HIS A 14 12.24 -7.85 4.94
C HIS A 14 13.25 -7.03 4.13
N VAL A 15 12.82 -6.38 3.04
CA VAL A 15 13.68 -5.50 2.24
C VAL A 15 13.82 -4.07 2.81
N GLY A 16 13.34 -3.83 4.04
CA GLY A 16 13.46 -2.54 4.72
C GLY A 16 12.41 -1.49 4.33
N HIS A 17 11.39 -1.87 3.56
CA HIS A 17 10.33 -0.98 3.09
C HIS A 17 8.93 -1.47 3.53
N PRO A 18 8.66 -1.56 4.84
CA PRO A 18 7.41 -2.11 5.34
C PRO A 18 6.19 -1.34 4.82
N VAL A 19 5.07 -2.04 4.64
CA VAL A 19 3.81 -1.43 4.19
C VAL A 19 3.37 -0.38 5.22
N PHE A 20 3.15 0.86 4.78
CA PHE A 20 2.68 1.94 5.65
C PHE A 20 1.35 1.55 6.35
N GLY A 21 1.21 1.87 7.63
CA GLY A 21 0.02 1.54 8.42
C GLY A 21 -0.06 0.08 8.88
N ASP A 22 0.90 -0.78 8.49
CA ASP A 22 0.93 -2.18 8.90
C ASP A 22 1.23 -2.32 10.41
N PRO A 23 0.29 -2.86 11.21
CA PRO A 23 0.46 -2.98 12.66
C PRO A 23 1.41 -4.11 13.08
N THR A 24 1.74 -5.05 12.20
CA THR A 24 2.50 -6.26 12.53
C THR A 24 3.95 -6.16 12.07
N TYR A 25 4.19 -5.66 10.86
CA TYR A 25 5.51 -5.72 10.21
C TYR A 25 6.23 -4.37 10.14
N GLY A 26 6.09 -3.53 11.18
CA GLY A 26 6.85 -2.27 11.32
C GLY A 26 6.30 -1.07 10.55
N GLY A 27 5.14 -1.21 9.90
CA GLY A 27 4.49 -0.17 9.11
C GLY A 27 3.95 1.03 9.90
N ARG A 28 4.00 0.99 11.23
CA ARG A 28 3.63 2.11 12.13
C ARG A 28 4.80 2.66 12.94
N SER A 29 6.02 2.16 12.72
CA SER A 29 7.20 2.58 13.47
C SER A 29 7.62 4.01 13.14
N GLN A 30 8.11 4.76 14.12
CA GLN A 30 8.77 6.05 13.88
C GLN A 30 10.18 5.90 13.31
N ALA A 31 10.73 4.69 13.35
CA ALA A 31 12.08 4.37 12.89
C ALA A 31 12.17 4.14 11.37
N TRP A 32 11.29 4.75 10.57
CA TRP A 32 11.51 4.85 9.13
C TRP A 32 12.71 5.78 8.95
N GLY A 33 13.90 5.19 8.77
CA GLY A 33 15.18 5.89 8.90
C GLY A 33 15.19 7.30 8.30
N GLY A 34 15.57 8.29 9.12
CA GLY A 34 15.86 9.65 8.66
C GLY A 34 14.66 10.61 8.54
N LEU A 35 13.51 10.30 9.13
CA LEU A 35 12.44 11.30 9.28
C LEU A 35 12.83 12.32 10.35
N ASP A 36 12.90 13.59 9.97
CA ASP A 36 12.96 14.70 10.93
C ASP A 36 11.63 14.83 11.71
N GLY A 37 11.63 15.60 12.80
CA GLY A 37 10.46 15.74 13.66
C GLY A 37 9.18 16.22 12.94
N LYS A 38 9.31 17.05 11.89
CA LYS A 38 8.16 17.51 11.11
C LYS A 38 7.60 16.40 10.23
N ARG A 39 8.45 15.66 9.53
CA ARG A 39 8.06 14.52 8.69
C ARG A 39 7.51 13.36 9.53
N ALA A 40 8.10 13.10 10.69
CA ALA A 40 7.58 12.12 11.65
C ALA A 40 6.18 12.49 12.15
N GLN A 41 5.94 13.76 12.50
CA GLN A 41 4.62 14.23 12.92
C GLN A 41 3.59 14.13 11.78
N ARG A 42 4.00 14.46 10.54
CA ARG A 42 3.15 14.29 9.35
C ARG A 42 2.77 12.81 9.15
N ALA A 43 3.74 11.90 9.25
CA ALA A 43 3.50 10.47 9.14
C ALA A 43 2.51 9.96 10.21
N GLN A 44 2.66 10.39 11.47
CA GLN A 44 1.71 10.05 12.53
C GLN A 44 0.28 10.54 12.20
N ASN A 45 0.14 11.75 11.66
CA ASN A 45 -1.18 12.26 11.28
C ASN A 45 -1.81 11.46 10.14
N LEU A 46 -1.01 11.00 9.18
CA LEU A 46 -1.47 10.11 8.11
C LEU A 46 -1.88 8.72 8.64
N LEU A 47 -1.16 8.18 9.63
CA LEU A 47 -1.51 6.91 10.28
C LEU A 47 -2.87 6.96 11.02
N LYS A 48 -3.34 8.15 11.41
CA LYS A 48 -4.69 8.32 11.97
C LYS A 48 -5.78 8.20 10.90
N LEU A 49 -5.48 8.60 9.66
CA LEU A 49 -6.41 8.50 8.53
C LEU A 49 -6.43 7.09 7.92
N LEU A 50 -5.36 6.32 8.11
CA LEU A 50 -5.23 4.96 7.59
C LEU A 50 -4.93 3.98 8.74
N PRO A 51 -5.96 3.43 9.40
CA PRO A 51 -5.80 2.57 10.57
C PRO A 51 -5.33 1.14 10.23
N ARG A 52 -5.15 0.84 8.94
CA ARG A 52 -4.79 -0.48 8.39
C ARG A 52 -3.59 -0.36 7.45
N GLN A 53 -3.06 -1.50 7.02
CA GLN A 53 -2.01 -1.55 6.00
C GLN A 53 -2.45 -0.85 4.70
N ALA A 54 -1.55 -0.05 4.13
CA ALA A 54 -1.67 0.60 2.83
C ALA A 54 -1.55 -0.42 1.67
N LEU A 55 -2.36 -1.47 1.72
CA LEU A 55 -2.41 -2.54 0.73
C LEU A 55 -3.86 -2.70 0.24
N HIS A 56 -4.03 -2.65 -1.07
CA HIS A 56 -5.34 -2.74 -1.72
C HIS A 56 -5.23 -3.53 -3.03
N ALA A 57 -6.11 -4.52 -3.20
CA ALA A 57 -6.17 -5.33 -4.41
C ALA A 57 -7.01 -4.60 -5.47
N LYS A 58 -6.35 -3.82 -6.32
CA LYS A 58 -7.00 -3.00 -7.36
C LYS A 58 -7.67 -3.85 -8.44
N THR A 59 -6.96 -4.86 -8.93
CA THR A 59 -7.37 -5.65 -10.11
C THR A 59 -7.25 -7.13 -9.81
N ILE A 60 -8.24 -7.91 -10.25
CA ILE A 60 -8.16 -9.36 -10.31
C ILE A 60 -8.58 -9.83 -11.70
N GLY A 61 -7.83 -10.79 -12.26
CA GLY A 61 -8.15 -11.42 -13.53
C GLY A 61 -8.03 -12.93 -13.39
N PHE A 62 -9.01 -13.67 -13.90
CA PHE A 62 -9.03 -15.12 -13.86
C PHE A 62 -9.89 -15.69 -14.98
N LEU A 63 -9.71 -16.99 -15.24
CA LEU A 63 -10.55 -17.73 -16.18
C LEU A 63 -11.92 -17.99 -15.53
N HIS A 64 -12.99 -17.48 -16.12
CA HIS A 64 -14.32 -17.69 -15.57
C HIS A 64 -14.66 -19.20 -15.55
N PRO A 65 -15.07 -19.77 -14.41
CA PRO A 65 -15.15 -21.23 -14.24
C PRO A 65 -16.14 -21.90 -15.20
N ARG A 66 -17.22 -21.19 -15.55
CA ARG A 66 -18.27 -21.62 -16.48
C ARG A 66 -17.95 -21.31 -17.95
N THR A 67 -17.83 -20.03 -18.31
CA THR A 67 -17.67 -19.60 -19.72
C THR A 67 -16.28 -19.87 -20.29
N LYS A 68 -15.26 -20.12 -19.45
CA LYS A 68 -13.86 -20.29 -19.86
C LYS A 68 -13.28 -19.07 -20.59
N GLU A 69 -13.88 -17.91 -20.40
CA GLU A 69 -13.36 -16.63 -20.89
C GLU A 69 -12.52 -15.96 -19.82
N ILE A 70 -11.54 -15.15 -20.25
CA ILE A 70 -10.75 -14.33 -19.34
C ILE A 70 -11.62 -13.16 -18.89
N VAL A 71 -11.90 -13.10 -17.59
CA VAL A 71 -12.61 -11.97 -16.98
C VAL A 71 -11.65 -11.17 -16.12
N LYS A 72 -11.90 -9.85 -16.06
CA LYS A 72 -11.12 -8.91 -15.26
C LYS A 72 -12.08 -8.02 -14.47
N TYR A 73 -11.80 -7.85 -13.20
CA TYR A 73 -12.52 -6.96 -12.32
C TYR A 73 -11.57 -5.97 -11.68
N ASP A 74 -12.03 -4.74 -11.54
CA ASP A 74 -11.32 -3.67 -10.85
C ASP A 74 -12.14 -3.18 -9.66
N SER A 75 -11.47 -2.66 -8.64
CA SER A 75 -12.09 -2.02 -7.47
C SER A 75 -11.60 -0.60 -7.31
N ASP A 76 -12.43 0.30 -6.79
CA ASP A 76 -12.00 1.68 -6.58
C ASP A 76 -11.07 1.81 -5.37
N LEU A 77 -10.19 2.81 -5.44
CA LEU A 77 -9.32 3.11 -4.31
C LEU A 77 -10.20 3.53 -3.10
N PRO A 78 -10.00 2.91 -1.93
CA PRO A 78 -10.83 3.17 -0.76
C PRO A 78 -10.59 4.59 -0.21
N GLY A 79 -11.59 5.12 0.49
CA GLY A 79 -11.62 6.52 0.94
C GLY A 79 -10.47 6.91 1.87
N ASP A 80 -10.04 5.98 2.72
CA ASP A 80 -8.89 6.16 3.62
C ASP A 80 -7.57 6.38 2.86
N MET A 81 -7.32 5.58 1.82
CA MET A 81 -6.16 5.72 0.93
C MET A 81 -6.25 6.99 0.08
N LYS A 82 -7.44 7.32 -0.44
CA LYS A 82 -7.67 8.59 -1.15
C LYS A 82 -7.34 9.79 -0.26
N ALA A 83 -7.78 9.78 1.00
CA ALA A 83 -7.50 10.83 1.96
C ALA A 83 -6.00 10.97 2.25
N VAL A 84 -5.28 9.85 2.41
CA VAL A 84 -3.82 9.87 2.60
C VAL A 84 -3.10 10.42 1.36
N LEU A 85 -3.46 9.97 0.16
CA LEU A 85 -2.86 10.46 -1.09
C LEU A 85 -3.08 11.96 -1.26
N GLY A 86 -4.31 12.45 -1.02
CA GLY A 86 -4.60 13.88 -1.08
C GLY A 86 -3.77 14.72 -0.09
N LYS A 87 -3.35 14.13 1.05
CA LYS A 87 -2.46 14.80 2.01
C LYS A 87 -0.98 14.64 1.68
N LEU A 88 -0.58 13.63 0.90
CA LEU A 88 0.80 13.44 0.44
C LEU A 88 1.14 14.38 -0.73
N GLY A 89 0.14 14.71 -1.56
CA GLY A 89 0.30 15.49 -2.79
C GLY A 89 0.41 14.56 -4.00
N GLU A 90 0.40 15.14 -5.20
CA GLU A 90 0.55 14.39 -6.45
C GLU A 90 1.85 13.58 -6.45
N PRO A 91 1.85 12.32 -6.96
CA PRO A 91 3.07 11.57 -7.15
C PRO A 91 4.00 12.38 -8.06
N SER A 92 5.21 12.67 -7.60
CA SER A 92 6.26 13.16 -8.49
C SER A 92 6.42 12.15 -9.64
N GLN A 93 6.17 12.59 -10.88
CA GLN A 93 6.07 11.79 -12.12
C GLN A 93 7.28 10.87 -12.44
N LYS A 94 8.31 10.82 -11.58
CA LYS A 94 9.56 10.08 -11.80
C LYS A 94 9.44 8.55 -11.75
N LEU A 95 8.30 7.97 -11.36
CA LEU A 95 8.13 6.50 -11.32
C LEU A 95 7.37 5.91 -12.51
N ALA A 96 6.81 6.75 -13.41
CA ALA A 96 6.07 6.28 -14.58
C ALA A 96 6.96 5.84 -15.76
N GLN A 97 8.29 5.98 -15.66
CA GLN A 97 9.24 5.66 -16.74
C GLN A 97 9.95 4.30 -16.58
N LEU A 98 9.48 3.42 -15.68
CA LEU A 98 10.09 2.09 -15.44
C LEU A 98 9.15 0.90 -15.67
N THR A 99 8.06 1.11 -16.40
CA THR A 99 7.21 0.05 -16.97
C THR A 99 7.10 0.23 -18.47
#